data_AF-A0A535Z2F9-F1
#
_entry.id   AF-A0A535Z2F9-F1
#
_cell.length_a   1.000
_cell.length_b   1.000
_cell.length_c   1.000
_cell.angle_alpha   90.00
_cell.angle_beta   90.00
_cell.angle_gamma   90.00
#
_symmetry.space_group_name_H-M   'P 1'
#
loop_
_entity.id
_entity.type
_entity.pdbx_description
1 polymer ?
#
loop_
_entity_poly.entity_id
_entity_poly.type
_entity_poly.pdbx_seq_one_letter_code
_entity_poly.pdbx_strand_id
1 'polypeptide(L)'
;MELARRGYSVTGVDLSGYMLAVARERAEARGVDIRFLEGDMREPLAGERFDLVLNLFTSFGYFADEPDDRRVATAAATMLDPGGRLLIELINGERVMKNFQEREWFTVGDAAVMERRWLDRGSRRMTVERTVDRNGGDATSVHVVRLYGRQELVALLATAGFAQVRLFGDWDGSPATADALQIIAVASS
;
A
#
# COMPACT_ATOMS: atom_id res chain seq x y z
N MET A 1 12.10 5.37 7.15
CA MET A 1 13.01 6.43 7.63
C MET A 1 12.42 7.22 8.77
N GLU A 2 11.30 7.94 8.56
CA GLU A 2 10.76 8.85 9.57
C GLU A 2 10.39 8.14 10.89
N LEU A 3 9.85 6.92 10.85
CA LEU A 3 9.59 6.12 12.05
C LEU A 3 10.87 5.82 12.84
N ALA A 4 11.93 5.37 12.19
CA ALA A 4 13.22 5.12 12.84
C ALA A 4 13.81 6.39 13.47
N ARG A 5 13.69 7.53 12.77
CA ARG A 5 14.10 8.84 13.30
C ARG A 5 13.33 9.24 14.56
N ARG A 6 12.09 8.78 14.71
CA ARG A 6 11.25 8.98 15.90
C ARG A 6 11.50 7.95 17.01
N GLY A 7 12.46 7.03 16.82
CA GLY A 7 12.88 6.06 17.83
C GLY A 7 12.16 4.70 17.77
N TYR A 8 11.38 4.44 16.73
CA TYR A 8 10.78 3.11 16.53
C TYR A 8 11.82 2.13 15.99
N SER A 9 11.77 0.87 16.43
CA SER A 9 12.47 -0.24 15.77
C SER A 9 11.70 -0.61 14.50
N VAL A 10 12.35 -0.50 13.34
CA VAL A 10 11.67 -0.65 12.04
C VAL A 10 12.27 -1.80 11.24
N THR A 11 11.39 -2.68 10.76
CA THR A 11 11.70 -3.63 9.69
C THR A 11 10.96 -3.21 8.42
N GLY A 12 11.68 -3.01 7.32
CA GLY A 12 11.12 -2.77 5.99
C GLY A 12 11.22 -4.02 5.13
N VAL A 13 10.11 -4.40 4.48
CA VAL A 13 10.03 -5.56 3.59
C VAL A 13 9.57 -5.09 2.20
N ASP A 14 10.25 -5.53 1.15
CA ASP A 14 9.87 -5.27 -0.24
C ASP A 14 10.29 -6.45 -1.11
N LEU A 15 9.59 -6.69 -2.22
CA LEU A 15 9.93 -7.73 -3.18
C LEU A 15 11.13 -7.31 -4.05
N SER A 16 11.38 -6.00 -4.20
CA SER A 16 12.41 -5.44 -5.06
C SER A 16 13.73 -5.25 -4.31
N GLY A 17 14.70 -6.13 -4.57
CA GLY A 17 16.08 -5.97 -4.08
C GLY A 17 16.71 -4.63 -4.47
N TYR A 18 16.35 -4.08 -5.65
CA TYR A 18 16.78 -2.74 -6.08
C TYR A 18 16.24 -1.64 -5.16
N MET A 19 14.93 -1.64 -4.87
CA MET A 19 14.33 -0.63 -3.98
C MET A 19 14.87 -0.74 -2.56
N LEU A 20 15.17 -1.96 -2.09
CA LEU A 20 15.82 -2.18 -0.79
C LEU A 20 17.25 -1.62 -0.76
N ALA A 21 18.03 -1.77 -1.83
CA ALA A 21 19.36 -1.17 -1.93
C ALA A 21 19.28 0.37 -1.81
N VAL A 22 18.38 0.99 -2.59
CA VAL A 22 18.13 2.44 -2.51
C VAL A 22 17.67 2.87 -1.12
N ALA A 23 16.83 2.05 -0.46
CA ALA A 23 16.37 2.33 0.90
C ALA A 23 17.53 2.27 1.91
N ARG A 24 18.42 1.27 1.82
CA ARG A 24 19.60 1.14 2.69
C ARG A 24 20.52 2.36 2.58
N GLU A 25 20.88 2.76 1.36
CA GLU A 25 21.71 3.96 1.14
C GLU A 25 21.08 5.22 1.76
N ARG A 26 19.75 5.38 1.64
CA ARG A 26 19.02 6.51 2.22
C ARG A 26 18.95 6.46 3.75
N ALA A 27 18.96 5.28 4.37
CA ALA A 27 19.01 5.10 5.81
C ALA A 27 20.41 5.48 6.34
N GLU A 28 21.46 4.94 5.71
CA GLU A 28 22.86 5.23 6.04
C GLU A 28 23.16 6.73 5.95
N ALA A 29 22.76 7.38 4.85
CA ALA A 29 22.93 8.83 4.67
C ALA A 29 22.21 9.68 5.72
N ARG A 30 21.19 9.13 6.40
CA ARG A 30 20.43 9.80 7.47
C ARG A 30 20.83 9.35 8.87
N GLY A 31 21.76 8.40 8.99
CA GLY A 31 22.20 7.85 10.27
C GLY A 31 21.07 7.16 11.05
N VAL A 32 20.11 6.54 10.36
CA VAL A 32 19.02 5.79 11.01
C VAL A 32 19.21 4.29 10.79
N ASP A 33 18.96 3.49 11.83
CA ASP A 33 19.05 2.03 11.77
C ASP A 33 17.68 1.44 11.42
N ILE A 34 17.62 0.67 10.33
CA ILE A 34 16.42 -0.01 9.83
C ILE A 34 16.83 -1.37 9.27
N ARG A 35 16.14 -2.42 9.72
CA ARG A 35 16.31 -3.76 9.15
C ARG A 35 15.55 -3.86 7.83
N PHE A 36 16.25 -4.12 6.74
CA PHE A 36 15.64 -4.30 5.41
C PHE A 36 15.71 -5.75 4.94
N LEU A 37 14.56 -6.35 4.63
CA LEU A 37 14.42 -7.72 4.18
C LEU A 37 13.78 -7.78 2.79
N GLU A 38 14.29 -8.66 1.93
CA GLU A 38 13.62 -8.99 0.67
C GLU A 38 12.58 -10.08 0.96
N GLY A 39 11.34 -9.86 0.53
CA GLY A 39 10.27 -10.80 0.83
C GLY A 39 8.93 -10.44 0.20
N ASP A 40 8.08 -11.46 0.06
CA ASP A 40 6.70 -11.32 -0.41
C ASP A 40 5.77 -11.06 0.78
N MET A 41 4.98 -9.99 0.71
CA MET A 41 4.05 -9.61 1.79
C MET A 41 2.92 -10.64 2.04
N ARG A 42 2.72 -11.61 1.13
CA ARG A 42 1.78 -12.74 1.33
C ARG A 42 2.33 -13.78 2.31
N GLU A 43 3.61 -13.68 2.68
CA GLU A 43 4.27 -14.59 3.60
C GLU A 43 4.67 -13.85 4.88
N PRO A 44 4.29 -14.36 6.06
CA PRO A 44 4.70 -13.74 7.31
C PRO A 44 6.21 -13.92 7.54
N LEU A 45 6.82 -12.94 8.20
CA LEU A 45 8.18 -13.07 8.71
C LEU A 45 8.18 -14.08 9.87
N ALA A 46 8.72 -15.28 9.61
CA ALA A 46 8.64 -16.38 10.55
C ALA A 46 9.29 -16.03 11.92
N GLY A 47 8.51 -16.18 12.99
CA GLY A 47 8.97 -15.93 14.36
C GLY A 47 9.01 -14.45 14.78
N GLU A 48 8.65 -13.53 13.88
CA GLU A 48 8.62 -12.10 14.17
C GLU A 48 7.22 -11.65 14.62
N ARG A 49 7.18 -10.61 15.45
CA ARG A 49 5.98 -9.97 15.97
C ARG A 49 6.19 -8.45 16.02
N PHE A 50 5.11 -7.69 15.84
CA PHE A 50 5.14 -6.24 15.80
C PHE A 50 3.92 -5.62 16.50
N ASP A 51 4.13 -4.46 17.13
CA ASP A 51 3.04 -3.61 17.62
C ASP A 51 2.21 -3.00 16.47
N LEU A 52 2.85 -2.80 15.32
CA LEU A 52 2.27 -2.10 14.17
C LEU A 52 2.82 -2.67 12.86
N VAL A 53 1.92 -3.10 11.98
CA VAL A 53 2.23 -3.46 10.58
C VAL A 53 1.61 -2.40 9.67
N LEU A 54 2.40 -1.90 8.71
CA LEU A 54 1.98 -0.85 7.77
C LEU A 54 2.05 -1.36 6.34
N ASN A 55 0.98 -1.16 5.57
CA ASN A 55 0.96 -1.30 4.11
C ASN A 55 0.47 0.03 3.51
N LEU A 56 1.38 0.80 2.91
CA LEU A 56 1.14 2.19 2.54
C LEU A 56 1.17 2.41 1.03
N PHE A 57 0.64 3.56 0.59
CA PHE A 57 0.72 4.03 -0.80
C PHE A 57 0.12 3.09 -1.83
N THR A 58 -1.01 2.45 -1.51
CA THR A 58 -1.68 1.47 -2.39
C THR A 58 -0.80 0.26 -2.70
N SER A 59 0.00 -0.19 -1.72
CA SER A 59 0.77 -1.46 -1.82
C SER A 59 -0.10 -2.71 -1.70
N PHE A 60 -1.41 -2.56 -1.56
CA PHE A 60 -2.40 -3.63 -1.44
C PHE A 60 -3.28 -3.68 -2.69
N GLY A 61 -3.67 -4.88 -3.15
CA GLY A 61 -4.51 -5.05 -4.34
C GLY A 61 -3.74 -5.29 -5.65
N TYR A 62 -2.41 -5.43 -5.63
CA TYR A 62 -1.60 -5.71 -6.81
C TYR A 62 -1.73 -7.14 -7.35
N PHE A 63 -2.28 -8.06 -6.54
CA PHE A 63 -2.35 -9.48 -6.91
C PHE A 63 -3.48 -9.78 -7.90
N ALA A 64 -3.28 -10.83 -8.70
CA ALA A 64 -4.24 -11.26 -9.72
C ALA A 64 -5.56 -11.77 -9.11
N ASP A 65 -5.54 -12.27 -7.87
CA ASP A 65 -6.69 -12.90 -7.22
C ASP A 65 -6.89 -12.38 -5.79
N GLU A 66 -8.17 -12.25 -5.39
CA GLU A 66 -8.56 -11.83 -4.03
C GLU A 66 -8.01 -12.71 -2.90
N PRO A 67 -7.88 -14.05 -3.07
CA PRO A 67 -7.30 -14.90 -2.05
C PRO A 67 -5.87 -14.50 -1.69
N ASP A 68 -5.10 -13.94 -2.62
CA ASP A 68 -3.75 -13.44 -2.32
C ASP A 68 -3.80 -12.14 -1.51
N ASP A 69 -4.72 -11.23 -1.81
CA ASP A 69 -4.96 -10.04 -0.98
C ASP A 69 -5.36 -10.43 0.46
N ARG A 70 -6.21 -11.46 0.60
CA ARG A 70 -6.54 -12.04 1.92
C ARG A 70 -5.31 -12.66 2.60
N ARG A 71 -4.43 -13.35 1.85
CA ARG A 71 -3.18 -13.88 2.42
C ARG A 71 -2.29 -12.79 2.98
N VAL A 72 -2.20 -11.62 2.35
CA VAL A 72 -1.47 -10.47 2.91
C VAL A 72 -2.07 -10.03 4.24
N ALA A 73 -3.39 -9.85 4.29
CA ALA A 73 -4.08 -9.46 5.53
C ALA A 73 -3.89 -10.51 6.65
N THR A 74 -3.96 -11.81 6.30
CA THR A 74 -3.72 -12.90 7.25
C THR A 74 -2.26 -12.95 7.71
N ALA A 75 -1.29 -12.80 6.81
CA ALA A 75 0.12 -12.75 7.16
C ALA A 75 0.39 -11.60 8.14
N ALA A 76 -0.14 -10.40 7.86
CA ALA A 76 -0.06 -9.28 8.77
C ALA A 76 -0.68 -9.59 10.15
N ALA A 77 -1.89 -10.15 10.19
CA ALA A 77 -2.53 -10.54 11.46
C ALA A 77 -1.67 -11.51 12.29
N THR A 78 -1.01 -12.49 11.64
CA THR A 78 -0.13 -13.44 12.34
C THR A 78 1.17 -12.83 12.87
N MET A 79 1.55 -11.66 12.38
CA MET A 79 2.74 -10.93 12.80
C MET A 79 2.44 -9.86 13.85
N LEU A 80 1.19 -9.71 14.31
CA LEU A 80 0.85 -8.73 15.34
C LEU A 80 0.97 -9.32 16.75
N ASP A 81 1.52 -8.52 17.66
CA ASP A 81 1.40 -8.77 19.09
C ASP A 81 -0.03 -8.54 19.59
N PRO A 82 -0.41 -9.08 20.76
CA PRO A 82 -1.68 -8.74 21.39
C PRO A 82 -1.85 -7.23 21.55
N GLY A 83 -2.93 -6.68 20.98
CA GLY A 83 -3.18 -5.23 20.95
C GLY A 83 -2.49 -4.48 19.80
N GLY A 84 -1.70 -5.17 19.00
CA GLY A 84 -1.07 -4.64 17.79
C GLY A 84 -2.08 -4.31 16.70
N ARG A 85 -1.67 -3.51 15.72
CA ARG A 85 -2.54 -2.99 14.67
C ARG A 85 -1.97 -3.15 13.28
N LEU A 86 -2.86 -3.40 12.32
CA LEU A 86 -2.57 -3.28 10.91
C LEU A 86 -3.12 -1.94 10.40
N LEU A 87 -2.32 -1.19 9.66
CA LEU A 87 -2.78 -0.03 8.91
C LEU A 87 -2.54 -0.26 7.41
N ILE A 88 -3.61 -0.15 6.63
CA ILE A 88 -3.57 -0.20 5.16
C ILE A 88 -4.03 1.14 4.60
N GLU A 89 -3.21 1.77 3.76
CA GLU A 89 -3.57 2.97 2.98
C GLU A 89 -3.64 2.59 1.50
N LEU A 90 -4.79 2.86 0.88
CA LEU A 90 -5.02 2.60 -0.54
C LEU A 90 -5.91 3.67 -1.20
N ILE A 91 -5.80 3.79 -2.52
CA ILE A 91 -6.70 4.63 -3.32
C ILE A 91 -8.15 4.17 -3.16
N ASN A 92 -9.07 5.12 -3.00
CA ASN A 92 -10.48 4.79 -2.80
C ASN A 92 -11.12 4.25 -4.09
N GLY A 93 -11.38 2.95 -4.13
CA GLY A 93 -11.99 2.29 -5.28
C GLY A 93 -13.39 2.81 -5.63
N GLU A 94 -14.19 3.22 -4.64
CA GLU A 94 -15.53 3.79 -4.88
C GLU A 94 -15.43 5.09 -5.68
N ARG A 95 -14.49 5.96 -5.29
CA ARG A 95 -14.23 7.22 -5.98
C ARG A 95 -13.68 7.02 -7.37
N VAL A 96 -12.72 6.11 -7.54
CA VAL A 96 -12.14 5.80 -8.87
C VAL A 96 -13.20 5.27 -9.81
N MET A 97 -14.06 4.35 -9.34
CA MET A 97 -15.15 3.80 -10.14
C MET A 97 -16.16 4.86 -10.57
N LYS A 98 -16.44 5.85 -9.70
CA LYS A 98 -17.36 6.97 -9.98
C LYS A 98 -16.75 8.02 -10.91
N ASN A 99 -15.49 8.40 -10.68
CA ASN A 99 -14.82 9.53 -11.31
C ASN A 99 -13.58 9.09 -12.12
N PHE A 100 -13.71 8.00 -12.88
CA PHE A 100 -12.58 7.42 -13.61
C PHE A 100 -12.01 8.41 -14.63
N GLN A 101 -10.70 8.58 -14.60
CA GLN A 101 -9.95 9.38 -15.56
C GLN A 101 -9.00 8.47 -16.33
N GLU A 102 -9.17 8.41 -17.65
CA GLU A 102 -8.37 7.55 -18.53
C GLU A 102 -6.91 8.04 -18.60
N ARG A 103 -6.67 9.35 -18.50
CA ARG A 103 -5.34 9.93 -18.65
C ARG A 103 -5.10 11.03 -17.66
N GLU A 104 -3.86 11.08 -17.18
CA GLU A 104 -3.42 12.12 -16.25
C GLU A 104 -1.96 12.47 -16.54
N TRP A 105 -1.65 13.76 -16.42
CA TRP A 105 -0.31 14.32 -16.56
C TRP A 105 0.02 15.13 -15.33
N PHE A 106 1.20 14.92 -14.79
CA PHE A 106 1.68 15.68 -13.64
C PHE A 106 3.21 15.64 -13.58
N THR A 107 3.78 16.47 -12.70
CA THR A 107 5.22 16.52 -12.46
C THR A 107 5.55 16.02 -11.07
N VAL A 108 6.66 15.27 -10.96
CA VAL A 108 7.21 14.83 -9.67
C VAL A 108 8.67 15.26 -9.62
N GLY A 109 8.93 16.37 -8.90
CA GLY A 109 10.21 17.06 -9.01
C GLY A 109 10.43 17.51 -10.46
N ASP A 110 11.58 17.13 -11.03
CA ASP A 110 11.94 17.47 -12.42
C ASP A 110 11.46 16.44 -13.45
N ALA A 111 10.74 15.39 -13.02
CA ALA A 111 10.25 14.34 -13.90
C ALA A 111 8.82 14.64 -14.39
N ALA A 112 8.58 14.50 -15.69
CA ALA A 112 7.23 14.50 -16.25
C ALA A 112 6.65 13.08 -16.16
N VAL A 113 5.42 12.97 -15.67
CA VAL A 113 4.70 11.70 -15.52
C VAL A 113 3.43 11.74 -16.36
N MET A 114 3.28 10.71 -17.20
CA MET A 114 2.10 10.42 -17.97
C MET A 114 1.50 9.11 -17.45
N GLU A 115 0.21 9.11 -17.16
CA GLU A 115 -0.53 7.89 -16.91
C GLU A 115 -1.62 7.68 -17.94
N ARG A 116 -1.73 6.43 -18.41
CA ARG A 116 -2.84 5.91 -19.19
C ARG A 116 -3.46 4.76 -18.41
N ARG A 117 -4.78 4.81 -18.25
CA ARG A 117 -5.51 3.93 -17.35
C ARG A 117 -6.61 3.21 -18.13
N TRP A 118 -6.83 1.94 -17.81
CA TRP A 118 -7.97 1.15 -18.26
C TRP A 118 -8.70 0.57 -17.05
N LEU A 119 -10.02 0.66 -17.04
CA LEU A 119 -10.86 0.19 -15.94
C LEU A 119 -11.76 -0.95 -16.39
N ASP A 120 -11.54 -2.13 -15.82
CA ASP A 120 -12.51 -3.22 -15.85
C ASP A 120 -13.45 -3.07 -14.65
N ARG A 121 -14.69 -2.67 -14.94
CA ARG A 121 -15.72 -2.47 -13.92
C ARG A 121 -16.29 -3.79 -13.37
N GLY A 122 -16.22 -4.87 -14.14
CA GLY A 122 -16.71 -6.18 -13.74
C GLY A 122 -15.78 -6.82 -12.72
N SER A 123 -14.47 -6.80 -12.99
CA SER A 123 -13.46 -7.30 -12.05
C SER A 123 -12.96 -6.25 -11.04
N ARG A 124 -13.40 -4.99 -11.17
CA ARG A 124 -12.93 -3.83 -10.38
C ARG A 124 -11.41 -3.67 -10.42
N ARG A 125 -10.81 -3.86 -11.58
CA ARG A 125 -9.36 -3.74 -11.78
C ARG A 125 -9.04 -2.54 -12.64
N MET A 126 -8.03 -1.80 -12.22
CA MET A 126 -7.46 -0.70 -12.98
C MET A 126 -6.05 -1.07 -13.43
N THR A 127 -5.84 -1.09 -14.73
CA THR A 127 -4.50 -1.14 -15.33
C THR A 127 -3.99 0.28 -15.47
N VAL A 128 -2.78 0.55 -15.00
CA VAL A 128 -2.09 1.83 -15.08
C VAL A 128 -0.79 1.61 -15.84
N GLU A 129 -0.69 2.18 -17.04
CA GLU A 129 0.56 2.36 -17.76
C GLU A 129 1.10 3.74 -17.38
N ARG A 130 2.25 3.77 -16.70
CA ARG A 130 2.92 4.99 -16.27
C ARG A 130 4.20 5.16 -17.05
N THR A 131 4.36 6.29 -17.72
CA THR A 131 5.62 6.70 -18.35
C THR A 131 6.22 7.86 -17.57
N VAL A 132 7.48 7.73 -17.19
CA VAL A 132 8.25 8.76 -16.48
C VAL A 132 9.38 9.21 -17.40
N ASP A 133 9.35 10.48 -17.80
CA ASP A 133 10.41 11.14 -18.55
C ASP A 133 11.31 11.92 -17.57
N ARG A 134 12.61 11.63 -17.61
CA ARG A 134 13.65 12.36 -16.87
C ARG A 134 14.73 12.87 -17.81
N ASN A 135 14.40 13.81 -18.69
CA ASN A 135 15.35 14.64 -19.47
C ASN A 135 16.60 13.85 -19.92
N GLY A 136 16.40 12.70 -20.59
CA GLY A 136 17.48 11.76 -20.90
C GLY A 136 17.06 10.30 -21.07
N GLY A 137 15.78 9.97 -20.84
CA GLY A 137 15.19 8.68 -21.15
C GLY A 137 13.81 8.49 -20.51
N ASP A 138 12.93 7.81 -21.24
CA ASP A 138 11.59 7.45 -20.78
C ASP A 138 11.61 6.03 -20.18
N ALA A 139 11.00 5.87 -19.02
CA ALA A 139 10.73 4.57 -18.43
C ALA A 139 9.22 4.34 -18.33
N THR A 140 8.73 3.28 -18.96
CA THR A 140 7.33 2.86 -18.88
C THR A 140 7.18 1.64 -17.99
N SER A 141 6.23 1.68 -17.05
CA SER A 141 5.81 0.53 -16.25
C SER A 141 4.31 0.32 -16.35
N VAL A 142 3.87 -0.93 -16.23
CA VAL A 142 2.47 -1.30 -16.21
C VAL A 142 2.16 -1.99 -14.88
N HIS A 143 1.11 -1.53 -14.22
CA HIS A 143 0.64 -2.10 -12.97
C HIS A 143 -0.86 -2.34 -13.05
N VAL A 144 -1.33 -3.40 -12.39
CA VAL A 144 -2.76 -3.67 -12.25
C VAL A 144 -3.09 -3.64 -10.77
N VAL A 145 -4.12 -2.89 -10.41
CA VAL A 145 -4.58 -2.78 -9.03
C VAL A 145 -6.06 -3.09 -8.94
N ARG A 146 -6.43 -3.90 -7.94
CA ARG A 146 -7.81 -4.11 -7.54
C ARG A 146 -8.30 -2.91 -6.72
N LEU A 147 -9.46 -2.38 -7.10
CA LEU A 147 -10.06 -1.21 -6.48
C LEU A 147 -11.01 -1.65 -5.35
N TYR A 148 -10.48 -1.66 -4.13
CA TYR A 148 -11.29 -1.93 -2.93
C TYR A 148 -12.18 -0.74 -2.57
N GLY A 149 -13.46 -1.01 -2.36
CA GLY A 149 -14.37 -0.11 -1.66
C GLY A 149 -14.26 -0.25 -0.14
N ARG A 150 -14.94 0.64 0.60
CA ARG A 150 -14.88 0.68 2.07
C ARG A 150 -15.40 -0.60 2.70
N GLN A 151 -16.56 -1.07 2.25
CA GLN A 151 -17.20 -2.28 2.79
C GLN A 151 -16.45 -3.55 2.41
N GLU A 152 -15.91 -3.63 1.19
CA GLU A 152 -15.11 -4.78 0.74
C GLU A 152 -13.82 -4.91 1.55
N LEU A 153 -13.14 -3.80 1.83
CA LEU A 153 -11.93 -3.79 2.64
C LEU A 153 -12.22 -4.25 4.08
N VAL A 154 -13.31 -3.76 4.68
CA VAL A 154 -13.75 -4.20 6.02
C VAL A 154 -14.05 -5.69 6.04
N ALA A 155 -14.79 -6.20 5.05
CA ALA A 155 -15.13 -7.61 4.95
C ALA A 155 -13.87 -8.48 4.79
N LEU A 156 -12.95 -8.08 3.91
CA LEU A 156 -11.68 -8.80 3.71
C LEU A 156 -10.88 -8.87 5.01
N LEU A 157 -10.71 -7.75 5.70
CA LEU A 157 -9.97 -7.70 6.96
C LEU A 157 -10.66 -8.50 8.07
N ALA A 158 -12.00 -8.48 8.14
CA ALA A 158 -12.74 -9.32 9.07
C ALA A 158 -12.48 -10.82 8.81
N THR A 159 -12.46 -11.26 7.54
CA THR A 159 -12.14 -12.67 7.21
C THR A 159 -10.70 -13.06 7.52
N ALA A 160 -9.79 -12.08 7.66
CA ALA A 160 -8.40 -12.28 8.04
C ALA A 160 -8.19 -12.32 9.58
N GLY A 161 -9.25 -12.17 10.39
CA GLY A 161 -9.19 -12.29 11.85
C GLY A 161 -9.15 -10.97 12.62
N PHE A 162 -9.38 -9.84 11.95
CA PHE A 162 -9.50 -8.54 12.62
C PHE A 162 -10.92 -8.33 13.15
N ALA A 163 -11.06 -8.12 14.46
CA ALA A 163 -12.35 -7.93 15.11
C ALA A 163 -12.89 -6.50 14.94
N GLN A 164 -12.00 -5.52 14.82
CA GLN A 164 -12.36 -4.11 14.62
C GLN A 164 -11.61 -3.54 13.42
N VAL A 165 -12.33 -2.83 12.55
CA VAL A 165 -11.76 -2.09 11.42
C VAL A 165 -12.34 -0.68 11.42
N ARG A 166 -11.48 0.33 11.53
CA ARG A 166 -11.85 1.74 11.43
C ARG A 166 -11.33 2.31 10.12
N LEU A 167 -12.15 3.08 9.43
CA LEU A 167 -11.80 3.67 8.14
C LEU A 167 -11.73 5.19 8.23
N PHE A 168 -10.65 5.74 7.69
CA PHE A 168 -10.41 7.18 7.57
C PHE A 168 -10.21 7.55 6.10
N GLY A 169 -10.61 8.76 5.73
CA GLY A 169 -10.46 9.32 4.39
C GLY A 169 -9.13 10.04 4.19
N ASP A 170 -8.45 10.39 5.29
CA ASP A 170 -7.15 11.05 5.28
C ASP A 170 -6.42 10.88 6.63
N TRP A 171 -5.14 11.26 6.66
CA TRP A 171 -4.23 11.14 7.81
C TRP A 171 -4.58 12.07 8.98
N ASP A 172 -5.46 13.05 8.77
CA ASP A 172 -6.03 13.92 9.81
C ASP A 172 -7.14 13.24 10.62
N GLY A 173 -7.53 12.01 10.26
CA GLY A 173 -8.60 11.25 10.92
C GLY A 173 -10.00 11.59 10.42
N SER A 174 -10.11 12.33 9.30
CA SER A 174 -11.39 12.56 8.62
C SER A 174 -12.05 11.24 8.20
N PRO A 175 -13.40 11.18 8.14
CA PRO A 175 -14.10 9.94 7.84
C PRO A 175 -13.89 9.49 6.39
N ALA A 176 -13.82 8.17 6.17
CA ALA A 176 -13.79 7.60 4.83
C ALA A 176 -15.17 7.73 4.15
N THR A 177 -15.31 8.74 3.28
CA THR A 177 -16.50 8.94 2.45
C THR A 177 -16.33 8.29 1.07
N ALA A 178 -17.42 8.18 0.30
CA ALA A 178 -17.36 7.67 -1.08
C ALA A 178 -16.55 8.59 -2.02
N ASP A 179 -16.39 9.86 -1.66
CA ASP A 179 -15.66 10.86 -2.44
C ASP A 179 -14.27 11.19 -1.85
N ALA A 180 -13.84 10.49 -0.79
CA ALA A 180 -12.48 10.61 -0.25
C ALA A 180 -11.47 10.10 -1.29
N LEU A 181 -10.30 10.76 -1.36
CA LEU A 181 -9.21 10.39 -2.28
C LEU A 181 -8.65 8.99 -1.98
N GLN A 182 -8.58 8.66 -0.70
CA GLN A 182 -7.98 7.43 -0.19
C GLN A 182 -8.84 6.83 0.91
N ILE A 183 -8.51 5.59 1.27
CA ILE A 183 -9.03 4.89 2.43
C ILE A 183 -7.82 4.46 3.26
N ILE A 184 -7.82 4.85 4.54
CA ILE A 184 -6.89 4.36 5.55
C ILE A 184 -7.68 3.46 6.49
N ALA A 185 -7.43 2.15 6.42
CA ALA A 185 -8.00 1.18 7.33
C ALA A 185 -7.04 0.92 8.49
N VAL A 186 -7.54 1.04 9.72
CA VAL A 186 -6.84 0.62 10.95
C VAL A 186 -7.59 -0.55 11.54
N ALA A 187 -6.95 -1.71 11.52
CA ALA A 187 -7.51 -2.98 11.97
C ALA A 187 -6.80 -3.51 13.22
N SER A 188 -7.57 -4.10 14.12
CA SER A 188 -7.09 -4.73 15.36
C SER A 188 -7.96 -5.93 15.72
N SER A 189 -7.36 -6.90 16.42
CA SER A 189 -8.04 -8.06 17.00
C SER A 189 -8.45 -7.82 18.45
#